data_AF-A0A7U9R1K0-F1
#
_entry.id   AF-A0A7U9R1K0-F1
#
_cell.length_a   1.000
_cell.length_b   1.000
_cell.length_c   1.000
_cell.angle_alpha   90.00
_cell.angle_beta   90.00
_cell.angle_gamma   90.00
#
_symmetry.space_group_name_H-M   'P 1'
#
loop_
_entity.id
_entity.type
_entity.pdbx_description
1 polymer ?
#
loop_
_entity_poly.entity_id
_entity_poly.type
_entity_poly.pdbx_seq_one_letter_code
_entity_poly.pdbx_strand_id
1 'polypeptide(L)'
;MAEGSHSLLLGGICLISLFRDPRTADIIITSICVTVTFHAGCRLYERANVENASIHIGGAGSIRLFALGAVVSVPLAFLNVLYFSLSRKINVGNVLRSAVFALKPAIAEEVVFRFFLLAYACYLLRGKVENRFSKISIYILLVVPHELLHYPDLFVESPALAIGLCILGGTLFGLPMALLMKRKNLQMAIGMHWFIDFVRFAAGF
;
A
#
# COMPACT_ATOMS: atom_id res chain seq x y z
N MET A 1 16.23 17.83 7.45
CA MET A 1 17.21 16.76 7.14
C MET A 1 16.63 15.35 7.31
N ALA A 2 15.90 15.05 8.40
CA ALA A 2 15.39 13.69 8.66
C ALA A 2 14.37 13.17 7.62
N GLU A 3 13.56 14.01 6.98
CA GLU A 3 12.55 13.55 6.00
C GLU A 3 13.15 13.11 4.67
N GLY A 4 14.19 13.82 4.21
CA GLY A 4 14.93 13.46 3.00
C GLY A 4 15.66 12.13 3.13
N SER A 5 16.13 11.79 4.33
CA SER A 5 16.70 10.46 4.59
C SER A 5 15.66 9.34 4.59
N HIS A 6 14.44 9.58 5.06
CA HIS A 6 13.37 8.57 5.03
C HIS A 6 12.81 8.34 3.62
N SER A 7 12.66 9.39 2.81
CA SER A 7 12.21 9.25 1.42
C SER A 7 13.20 8.45 0.58
N LEU A 8 14.50 8.76 0.71
CA LEU A 8 15.57 8.02 0.04
C LEU A 8 15.66 6.57 0.53
N LEU A 9 15.41 6.32 1.82
CA LEU A 9 15.37 4.96 2.36
C LEU A 9 14.23 4.13 1.74
N LEU A 10 13.01 4.66 1.68
CA LEU A 10 11.87 3.95 1.10
C LEU A 10 12.08 3.66 -0.40
N GLY A 11 12.56 4.64 -1.16
CA GLY A 11 12.96 4.42 -2.55
C GLY A 11 14.08 3.39 -2.67
N GLY A 12 15.09 3.45 -1.79
CA GLY A 12 16.19 2.50 -1.74
C GLY A 12 15.75 1.06 -1.45
N ILE A 13 14.76 0.85 -0.58
CA ILE A 13 14.21 -0.48 -0.32
C ILE A 13 13.55 -1.06 -1.58
N CYS A 14 12.84 -0.24 -2.36
CA CYS A 14 12.28 -0.69 -3.64
C CYS A 14 13.38 -1.14 -4.62
N LEU A 15 14.53 -0.46 -4.65
CA LEU A 15 15.69 -0.81 -5.49
C LEU A 15 16.30 -2.18 -5.13
N ILE A 16 16.09 -2.73 -3.93
CA ILE A 16 16.55 -4.09 -3.59
C ILE A 16 15.98 -5.14 -4.57
N SER A 17 14.82 -4.85 -5.16
CA SER A 17 14.22 -5.71 -6.18
C SER A 17 15.08 -5.84 -7.44
N LEU A 18 15.98 -4.89 -7.73
CA LEU A 18 16.89 -4.93 -8.89
C LEU A 18 17.80 -6.16 -8.86
N PHE A 19 18.17 -6.62 -7.67
CA PHE A 19 19.03 -7.80 -7.52
C PHE A 19 18.28 -9.12 -7.78
N ARG A 20 16.96 -9.07 -8.03
CA ARG A 20 16.10 -10.28 -8.08
C ARG A 20 15.11 -10.33 -9.25
N ASP A 21 14.89 -9.23 -9.96
CA ASP A 21 13.99 -9.12 -11.11
C ASP A 21 14.73 -8.40 -12.26
N PRO A 22 14.76 -8.98 -13.48
CA PRO A 22 15.42 -8.38 -14.64
C PRO A 22 14.78 -7.08 -15.14
N ARG A 23 13.59 -6.69 -14.64
CA ARG A 23 12.90 -5.43 -15.02
C ARG A 23 13.50 -4.20 -14.33
N THR A 24 14.73 -3.90 -14.68
CA THR A 24 15.53 -2.80 -14.11
C THR A 24 14.85 -1.44 -14.21
N ALA A 25 14.26 -1.11 -15.37
CA ALA A 25 13.62 0.18 -15.60
C ALA A 25 12.39 0.40 -14.68
N ASP A 26 11.49 -0.58 -14.59
CA ASP A 26 10.29 -0.50 -13.76
C ASP A 26 10.63 -0.28 -12.28
N ILE A 27 11.67 -0.96 -11.80
CA ILE A 27 12.09 -0.87 -10.40
C ILE A 27 12.70 0.50 -10.12
N ILE A 28 13.53 1.03 -11.02
CA ILE A 28 14.09 2.38 -10.89
C ILE A 28 12.96 3.42 -10.89
N ILE A 29 12.04 3.34 -11.84
CA ILE A 29 10.88 4.26 -11.94
C ILE A 29 10.05 4.19 -10.66
N THR A 30 9.70 2.98 -10.19
CA THR A 30 8.93 2.78 -8.95
C THR A 30 9.65 3.42 -7.76
N SER A 31 10.96 3.24 -7.65
CA SER A 31 11.76 3.77 -6.55
C SER A 31 11.81 5.31 -6.56
N ILE A 32 11.92 5.91 -7.75
CA ILE A 32 11.84 7.37 -7.94
C ILE A 32 10.45 7.87 -7.55
N CYS A 33 9.38 7.22 -8.05
CA CYS A 33 8.00 7.58 -7.74
C CYS A 33 7.74 7.52 -6.24
N VAL A 34 8.17 6.47 -5.55
CA VAL A 34 8.05 6.34 -4.08
C VAL A 34 8.78 7.46 -3.36
N THR A 35 10.02 7.75 -3.76
CA THR A 35 10.82 8.82 -3.14
C THR A 35 10.12 10.18 -3.26
N VAL A 36 9.68 10.52 -4.48
CA VAL A 36 9.04 11.80 -4.79
C VAL A 36 7.69 11.92 -4.10
N THR A 37 6.84 10.89 -4.16
CA THR A 37 5.48 10.92 -3.60
C THR A 37 5.50 10.90 -2.07
N PHE A 38 6.40 10.16 -1.43
CA PHE A 38 6.58 10.24 0.02
C PHE A 38 7.02 11.64 0.45
N HIS A 39 8.04 12.20 -0.24
CA HIS A 39 8.51 13.55 0.07
C HIS A 39 7.41 14.61 -0.11
N ALA A 40 6.67 14.54 -1.22
CA ALA A 40 5.54 15.41 -1.49
C ALA A 40 4.44 15.26 -0.43
N GLY A 41 4.15 14.03 0.01
CA GLY A 41 3.20 13.75 1.08
C GLY A 41 3.60 14.42 2.41
N CYS A 42 4.87 14.32 2.82
CA CYS A 42 5.36 15.01 4.01
C CYS A 42 5.16 16.54 3.91
N ARG A 43 5.56 17.14 2.78
CA ARG A 43 5.38 18.58 2.52
C ARG A 43 3.91 19.01 2.56
N LEU A 44 2.99 18.16 2.08
CA LEU A 44 1.56 18.44 2.12
C LEU A 44 1.01 18.40 3.56
N TYR A 45 1.44 17.46 4.39
CA TYR A 45 1.08 17.42 5.82
C TYR A 45 1.57 18.67 6.57
N GLU A 46 2.83 19.07 6.36
CA GLU A 46 3.39 20.29 6.94
C GLU A 46 2.56 21.52 6.53
N ARG A 47 2.25 21.67 5.24
CA ARG A 47 1.44 22.80 4.74
C ARG A 47 -0.01 22.78 5.26
N ALA A 48 -0.55 21.59 5.52
CA ALA A 48 -1.87 21.43 6.12
C ALA A 48 -1.87 21.69 7.63
N ASN A 49 -0.70 21.82 8.26
CA ASN A 49 -0.51 21.84 9.71
C ASN A 49 -1.17 20.63 10.40
N VAL A 50 -1.03 19.45 9.80
CA VAL A 50 -1.57 18.19 10.31
C VAL A 50 -0.42 17.26 10.63
N GLU A 51 -0.29 16.86 11.89
CA GLU A 51 0.67 15.85 12.29
C GLU A 51 0.28 14.47 11.76
N ASN A 52 1.24 13.74 11.21
CA ASN A 52 1.08 12.34 10.84
C ASN A 52 2.09 11.49 11.58
N ALA A 53 1.59 10.51 12.34
CA ALA A 53 2.42 9.63 13.15
C ALA A 53 3.52 8.91 12.33
N SER A 54 3.30 8.67 11.03
CA SER A 54 4.24 7.98 10.15
C SER A 54 5.62 8.65 10.01
N ILE A 55 5.69 9.97 10.20
CA ILE A 55 6.87 10.80 9.89
C ILE A 55 7.89 10.82 11.05
N HIS A 56 7.42 10.69 12.29
CA HIS A 56 8.24 10.88 13.50
C HIS A 56 8.64 9.56 14.19
N ILE A 57 8.37 8.41 13.57
CA ILE A 57 8.67 7.10 14.15
C ILE A 57 10.14 6.72 13.87
N GLY A 58 10.92 6.49 14.93
CA GLY A 58 12.27 5.96 14.81
C GLY A 58 12.33 4.52 14.26
N GLY A 59 13.51 4.08 13.81
CA GLY A 59 13.67 2.79 13.11
C GLY A 59 13.08 1.57 13.83
N ALA A 60 13.38 1.41 15.13
CA ALA A 60 12.83 0.30 15.93
C ALA A 60 11.29 0.34 16.04
N GLY A 61 10.72 1.54 16.15
CA GLY A 61 9.27 1.74 16.16
C GLY A 61 8.65 1.39 14.79
N SER A 62 9.34 1.73 13.70
CA SER A 62 8.88 1.42 12.34
C SER A 62 8.80 -0.09 12.11
N ILE A 63 9.84 -0.83 12.53
CA ILE A 63 9.85 -2.30 12.45
C ILE A 63 8.73 -2.91 13.29
N ARG A 64 8.55 -2.43 14.52
CA ARG A 64 7.47 -2.92 15.41
C ARG A 64 6.09 -2.71 14.79
N LEU A 65 5.82 -1.52 14.26
CA LEU A 65 4.53 -1.18 13.66
C LEU A 65 4.29 -1.96 12.36
N PHE A 66 5.32 -2.11 11.52
CA PHE A 66 5.27 -2.99 10.37
C PHE A 66 4.90 -4.42 10.76
N ALA A 67 5.57 -4.99 11.77
CA ALA A 67 5.28 -6.34 12.25
C ALA A 67 3.84 -6.46 12.80
N LEU A 68 3.35 -5.45 13.52
CA LEU A 68 1.96 -5.43 13.98
C LEU A 68 0.96 -5.38 12.81
N GLY A 69 1.26 -4.63 11.75
CA GLY A 69 0.47 -4.63 10.52
C GLY A 69 0.38 -6.01 9.89
N ALA A 70 1.52 -6.71 9.80
CA ALA A 70 1.59 -8.08 9.28
C ALA A 70 0.79 -9.08 10.13
N VAL A 71 0.86 -8.99 11.46
CA VAL A 71 0.11 -9.88 12.36
C VAL A 71 -1.40 -9.68 12.21
N VAL A 72 -1.86 -8.43 12.11
CA VAL A 72 -3.30 -8.13 11.95
C VAL A 72 -3.85 -8.64 10.61
N SER A 73 -3.00 -8.76 9.58
CA SER A 73 -3.45 -9.17 8.25
C SER A 73 -3.48 -10.68 8.02
N VAL A 74 -3.12 -11.49 9.01
CA VAL A 74 -3.13 -12.95 8.93
C VAL A 74 -4.45 -13.52 8.38
N PRO A 75 -5.64 -13.15 8.88
CA PRO A 75 -6.89 -13.68 8.33
C PRO A 75 -7.12 -13.34 6.85
N LEU A 76 -6.74 -12.12 6.45
CA LEU A 76 -6.90 -11.64 5.08
C LEU A 76 -5.88 -12.30 4.14
N ALA A 77 -4.68 -12.61 4.62
CA ALA A 77 -3.67 -13.35 3.86
C ALA A 77 -4.17 -14.77 3.51
N PHE A 78 -4.79 -15.46 4.48
CA PHE A 78 -5.40 -16.77 4.23
C PHE A 78 -6.58 -16.68 3.26
N LEU A 79 -7.45 -15.67 3.41
CA LEU A 79 -8.55 -15.44 2.47
C LEU A 79 -8.05 -15.18 1.05
N ASN A 80 -6.96 -14.43 0.90
CA ASN A 80 -6.34 -14.13 -0.40
C ASN A 80 -5.83 -15.42 -1.07
N VAL A 81 -5.10 -16.26 -0.34
CA VAL A 81 -4.64 -17.57 -0.86
C VAL A 81 -5.82 -18.47 -1.21
N LEU A 82 -6.85 -18.52 -0.37
CA LEU A 82 -8.05 -19.31 -0.64
C LEU A 82 -8.70 -18.89 -1.95
N TYR A 83 -8.89 -17.58 -2.17
CA TYR A 83 -9.45 -17.03 -3.40
C TYR A 83 -8.68 -17.50 -4.64
N PHE A 84 -7.35 -17.36 -4.65
CA PHE A 84 -6.54 -17.81 -5.79
C PHE A 84 -6.51 -19.33 -5.96
N SER A 85 -6.65 -20.09 -4.87
CA SER A 85 -6.68 -21.55 -4.90
C SER A 85 -7.94 -22.13 -5.55
N LEU A 86 -9.01 -21.34 -5.69
CA LEU A 86 -10.22 -21.75 -6.40
C LEU A 86 -9.98 -21.94 -7.90
N SER A 87 -9.02 -21.22 -8.48
CA SER A 87 -8.73 -21.24 -9.93
C SER A 87 -7.36 -21.82 -10.28
N ARG A 88 -6.42 -21.89 -9.32
CA ARG A 88 -5.05 -22.34 -9.54
C ARG A 88 -4.60 -23.26 -8.41
N LYS A 89 -3.78 -24.28 -8.72
CA LYS A 89 -3.21 -25.14 -7.67
C LYS A 89 -2.10 -24.41 -6.91
N ILE A 90 -2.02 -24.65 -5.60
CA ILE A 90 -0.92 -24.14 -4.76
C ILE A 90 0.39 -24.79 -5.21
N ASN A 91 1.41 -23.96 -5.44
CA ASN A 91 2.75 -24.41 -5.79
C ASN A 91 3.77 -23.63 -4.95
N VAL A 92 4.19 -24.21 -3.83
CA VAL A 92 5.02 -23.48 -2.85
C VAL A 92 6.33 -23.04 -3.48
N GLY A 93 6.54 -21.72 -3.49
CA GLY A 93 7.72 -21.09 -4.03
C GLY A 93 8.84 -20.89 -3.00
N ASN A 94 9.89 -20.17 -3.41
CA ASN A 94 10.95 -19.78 -2.48
C ASN A 94 10.45 -18.69 -1.53
N VAL A 95 10.22 -19.05 -0.26
CA VAL A 95 9.68 -18.18 0.79
C VAL A 95 10.46 -16.88 0.95
N LEU A 96 11.80 -16.93 1.00
CA LEU A 96 12.64 -15.73 1.14
C LEU A 96 12.59 -14.84 -0.11
N ARG A 97 12.40 -15.44 -1.29
CA ARG A 97 12.20 -14.68 -2.52
C ARG A 97 10.86 -13.95 -2.49
N SER A 98 9.79 -14.65 -2.13
CA SER A 98 8.44 -14.11 -2.02
C SER A 98 8.36 -12.97 -1.00
N ALA A 99 9.02 -13.12 0.15
CA ALA A 99 9.08 -12.09 1.19
C ALA A 99 9.72 -10.79 0.69
N VAL A 100 10.86 -10.86 -0.02
CA VAL A 100 11.53 -9.66 -0.55
C VAL A 100 10.74 -9.07 -1.72
N PHE A 101 10.19 -9.91 -2.60
CA PHE A 101 9.43 -9.46 -3.74
C PHE A 101 8.15 -8.70 -3.33
N ALA A 102 7.49 -9.13 -2.25
CA ALA A 102 6.30 -8.48 -1.70
C ALA A 102 6.56 -7.07 -1.12
N LEU A 103 7.81 -6.72 -0.78
CA LEU A 103 8.10 -5.39 -0.22
C LEU A 103 7.89 -4.27 -1.23
N LYS A 104 8.26 -4.49 -2.49
CA LYS A 104 8.15 -3.48 -3.55
C LYS A 104 6.71 -3.01 -3.76
N PRO A 105 5.73 -3.88 -4.09
CA PRO A 105 4.34 -3.44 -4.26
C PRO A 105 3.78 -2.87 -2.96
N ALA A 106 4.02 -3.51 -1.81
CA ALA A 106 3.53 -3.03 -0.52
C ALA A 106 4.01 -1.61 -0.17
N ILE A 107 5.29 -1.28 -0.41
CA ILE A 107 5.77 0.09 -0.18
C ILE A 107 5.22 1.03 -1.24
N ALA A 108 5.31 0.67 -2.52
CA ALA A 108 4.92 1.54 -3.61
C ALA A 108 3.44 1.94 -3.54
N GLU A 109 2.57 0.97 -3.36
CA GLU A 109 1.13 1.19 -3.40
C GLU A 109 0.64 1.94 -2.16
N GLU A 110 1.16 1.61 -0.97
CA GLU A 110 0.81 2.33 0.25
C GLU A 110 1.33 3.77 0.26
N VAL A 111 2.53 4.02 -0.27
CA VAL A 111 3.07 5.38 -0.36
C VAL A 111 2.29 6.22 -1.37
N VAL A 112 2.07 5.70 -2.58
CA VAL A 112 1.45 6.45 -3.69
C VAL A 112 -0.05 6.62 -3.50
N PHE A 113 -0.79 5.54 -3.26
CA PHE A 113 -2.25 5.58 -3.27
C PHE A 113 -2.86 5.90 -1.91
N ARG A 114 -2.12 5.75 -0.81
CA ARG A 114 -2.68 5.95 0.53
C ARG A 114 -2.01 7.09 1.26
N PHE A 115 -0.70 7.05 1.47
CA PHE A 115 -0.01 8.12 2.21
C PHE A 115 -0.09 9.47 1.50
N PHE A 116 0.32 9.51 0.22
CA PHE A 116 0.30 10.73 -0.57
C PHE A 116 -1.12 11.28 -0.77
N LEU A 117 -2.07 10.43 -1.17
CA LEU A 117 -3.46 10.86 -1.36
C LEU A 117 -4.14 11.31 -0.07
N LEU A 118 -3.81 10.70 1.08
CA LEU A 118 -4.31 11.18 2.38
C LEU A 118 -3.71 12.54 2.73
N ALA A 119 -2.41 12.75 2.49
CA ALA A 119 -1.76 14.04 2.69
C ALA A 119 -2.40 15.13 1.81
N TYR A 120 -2.64 14.79 0.54
CA TYR A 120 -3.30 15.66 -0.42
C TYR A 120 -4.72 16.02 0.01
N ALA A 121 -5.51 15.06 0.48
CA ALA A 121 -6.85 15.32 1.01
C ALA A 121 -6.83 16.21 2.25
N CYS A 122 -5.90 15.99 3.18
CA CYS A 122 -5.73 16.84 4.36
C CYS A 122 -5.37 18.28 3.99
N TYR A 123 -4.51 18.46 2.99
CA TYR A 123 -4.15 19.76 2.46
C TYR A 123 -5.34 20.48 1.82
N LEU A 124 -6.08 19.80 0.93
CA LEU A 124 -7.27 20.39 0.27
C LEU A 124 -8.34 20.80 1.27
N LEU A 125 -8.57 19.99 2.30
CA LEU A 125 -9.58 20.24 3.32
C LEU A 125 -9.09 21.17 4.43
N ARG A 126 -7.84 21.66 4.37
CA ARG A 126 -7.20 22.49 5.41
C ARG A 126 -7.34 21.89 6.82
N GLY A 127 -7.30 20.56 6.93
CA GLY A 127 -7.53 19.83 8.18
C GLY A 127 -8.97 19.84 8.71
N LYS A 128 -9.93 20.53 8.08
CA LYS A 128 -11.32 20.67 8.53
C LYS A 128 -12.23 19.57 7.98
N VAL A 129 -12.04 18.33 8.43
CA VAL A 129 -12.90 17.20 8.06
C VAL A 129 -14.16 17.16 8.95
N GLU A 130 -15.08 18.09 8.72
CA GLU A 130 -16.22 18.31 9.61
C GLU A 130 -17.42 17.41 9.30
N ASN A 131 -17.73 17.17 8.01
CA ASN A 131 -18.93 16.43 7.61
C ASN A 131 -18.67 14.95 7.27
N ARG A 132 -19.72 14.13 7.30
CA ARG A 132 -19.67 12.69 6.97
C ARG A 132 -19.24 12.44 5.52
N PHE A 133 -19.66 13.32 4.60
CA PHE A 133 -19.36 13.18 3.17
C PHE A 133 -17.86 13.25 2.90
N SER A 134 -17.15 14.28 3.41
CA SER A 134 -15.70 14.42 3.27
C SER A 134 -14.95 13.22 3.84
N LYS A 135 -15.43 12.63 4.95
CA LYS A 135 -14.83 11.40 5.51
C LYS A 135 -14.95 10.23 4.55
N ILE A 136 -16.12 10.04 3.92
CA ILE A 136 -16.35 8.98 2.94
C ILE A 136 -15.52 9.23 1.68
N SER A 137 -15.49 10.46 1.16
CA SER A 137 -14.70 10.84 -0.01
C SER A 137 -13.21 10.58 0.16
N ILE A 138 -12.66 10.79 1.37
CA ILE A 138 -11.28 10.41 1.67
C ILE A 138 -11.08 8.90 1.50
N TYR A 139 -11.94 8.06 2.08
CA TYR A 139 -11.79 6.61 1.91
C TYR A 139 -11.98 6.15 0.47
N ILE A 140 -12.90 6.75 -0.29
CA ILE A 140 -13.06 6.49 -1.72
C ILE A 140 -11.75 6.83 -2.46
N LEU A 141 -11.16 8.00 -2.20
CA LEU A 141 -9.91 8.44 -2.81
C LEU A 141 -8.73 7.51 -2.48
N LEU A 142 -8.69 6.95 -1.27
CA LEU A 142 -7.60 6.05 -0.83
C LEU A 142 -7.74 4.60 -1.35
N VAL A 143 -8.93 4.20 -1.80
CA VAL A 143 -9.23 2.81 -2.18
C VAL A 143 -9.40 2.69 -3.69
N VAL A 144 -10.32 3.46 -4.27
CA VAL A 144 -10.78 3.26 -5.65
C VAL A 144 -9.68 3.39 -6.70
N PRO A 145 -8.79 4.41 -6.66
CA PRO A 145 -7.75 4.55 -7.67
C PRO A 145 -6.82 3.35 -7.75
N HIS A 146 -6.51 2.73 -6.61
CA HIS A 146 -5.70 1.52 -6.55
C HIS A 146 -6.45 0.30 -7.13
N GLU A 147 -7.70 0.07 -6.73
CA GLU A 147 -8.46 -1.11 -7.20
C GLU A 147 -8.69 -1.10 -8.71
N LEU A 148 -8.91 0.08 -9.30
CA LEU A 148 -9.13 0.21 -10.75
C LEU A 148 -7.93 -0.28 -11.58
N LEU A 149 -6.71 -0.24 -11.03
CA LEU A 149 -5.51 -0.68 -11.73
C LEU A 149 -5.39 -2.20 -11.86
N HIS A 150 -6.14 -2.96 -11.07
CA HIS A 150 -6.10 -4.44 -11.12
C HIS A 150 -6.97 -5.03 -12.23
N TYR A 151 -7.91 -4.26 -12.80
CA TYR A 151 -8.94 -4.80 -13.71
C TYR A 151 -9.12 -4.05 -15.05
N PRO A 152 -8.10 -3.43 -15.67
CA PRO A 152 -8.29 -2.58 -16.85
C PRO A 152 -8.93 -3.34 -18.02
N ASP A 153 -8.45 -4.55 -18.31
CA ASP A 153 -8.97 -5.37 -19.42
C ASP A 153 -10.38 -5.90 -19.09
N LEU A 154 -10.61 -6.28 -17.83
CA LEU A 154 -11.91 -6.78 -17.40
C LEU A 154 -13.00 -5.70 -17.44
N PHE A 155 -12.65 -4.42 -17.26
CA PHE A 155 -13.58 -3.31 -17.47
C PHE A 155 -14.06 -3.20 -18.92
N VAL A 156 -13.25 -3.66 -19.88
CA VAL A 156 -13.62 -3.69 -21.31
C VAL A 156 -14.43 -4.96 -21.62
N GLU A 157 -14.00 -6.12 -21.13
CA GLU A 157 -14.61 -7.41 -21.44
C GLU A 157 -15.92 -7.68 -20.66
N SER A 158 -15.96 -7.34 -19.38
CA SER A 158 -17.10 -7.58 -18.49
C SER A 158 -17.22 -6.49 -17.41
N PRO A 159 -17.76 -5.31 -17.76
CA PRO A 159 -17.81 -4.17 -16.85
C PRO A 159 -18.49 -4.47 -15.51
N ALA A 160 -19.58 -5.24 -15.52
CA ALA A 160 -20.32 -5.57 -14.31
C ALA A 160 -19.48 -6.45 -13.35
N LEU A 161 -18.74 -7.42 -13.91
CA LEU A 161 -17.84 -8.27 -13.12
C LEU A 161 -16.66 -7.48 -12.58
N ALA A 162 -16.07 -6.59 -13.41
CA ALA A 162 -14.99 -5.69 -12.98
C ALA A 162 -15.41 -4.82 -11.79
N ILE A 163 -16.59 -4.20 -11.86
CA ILE A 163 -17.15 -3.42 -10.74
C ILE A 163 -17.33 -4.30 -9.50
N GLY A 164 -17.89 -5.50 -9.66
CA GLY A 164 -18.08 -6.45 -8.56
C GLY A 164 -16.77 -6.80 -7.86
N LEU A 165 -15.72 -7.10 -8.62
CA LEU A 165 -14.39 -7.43 -8.10
C LEU A 165 -13.70 -6.21 -7.48
N CYS A 166 -13.82 -5.02 -8.08
CA CYS A 166 -13.33 -3.76 -7.49
C CYS A 166 -13.96 -3.48 -6.13
N ILE A 167 -15.28 -3.68 -5.98
CA ILE A 167 -15.98 -3.48 -4.71
C ILE A 167 -15.50 -4.53 -3.69
N LEU A 168 -15.39 -5.79 -4.10
CA LEU A 168 -14.98 -6.88 -3.23
C LEU A 168 -13.53 -6.71 -2.75
N GLY A 169 -12.59 -6.47 -3.68
CA GLY A 169 -11.18 -6.22 -3.41
C GLY A 169 -10.96 -4.96 -2.57
N GLY A 170 -11.63 -3.88 -2.95
CA GLY A 170 -11.61 -2.62 -2.21
C GLY A 170 -12.18 -2.75 -0.81
N THR A 171 -13.22 -3.57 -0.59
CA THR A 171 -13.82 -3.74 0.75
C THR A 171 -12.98 -4.67 1.63
N LEU A 172 -12.48 -5.78 1.08
CA LEU A 172 -11.75 -6.80 1.84
C LEU A 172 -10.29 -6.43 2.08
N PHE A 173 -9.64 -5.76 1.14
CA PHE A 173 -8.21 -5.46 1.19
C PHE A 173 -7.95 -3.95 1.25
N GLY A 174 -8.50 -3.18 0.30
CA GLY A 174 -8.18 -1.76 0.18
C GLY A 174 -8.63 -0.90 1.36
N LEU A 175 -9.86 -1.10 1.85
CA LEU A 175 -10.46 -0.32 2.93
C LEU A 175 -9.80 -0.59 4.28
N PRO A 176 -9.52 -1.85 4.68
CA PRO A 176 -8.71 -2.12 5.87
C PRO A 176 -7.35 -1.44 5.86
N MET A 177 -6.62 -1.46 4.73
CA MET A 177 -5.33 -0.75 4.60
C MET A 177 -5.51 0.77 4.74
N ALA A 178 -6.52 1.36 4.08
CA ALA A 178 -6.83 2.78 4.19
C ALA A 178 -7.23 3.20 5.62
N LEU A 179 -7.98 2.35 6.33
CA LEU A 179 -8.32 2.55 7.73
C LEU A 179 -7.07 2.51 8.61
N LEU A 180 -6.19 1.56 8.37
CA LEU A 180 -4.94 1.40 9.14
C LEU A 180 -4.00 2.57 8.90
N MET A 181 -3.83 3.00 7.65
CA MET A 181 -3.07 4.20 7.26
C MET A 181 -3.57 5.44 8.01
N LYS A 182 -4.88 5.71 7.95
CA LYS A 182 -5.47 6.93 8.51
C LYS A 182 -5.55 6.92 10.04
N ARG A 183 -5.74 5.75 10.67
CA ARG A 183 -5.91 5.65 12.14
C ARG A 183 -4.62 5.34 12.87
N LYS A 184 -3.60 4.81 12.21
CA LYS A 184 -2.33 4.39 12.82
C LYS A 184 -1.15 5.04 12.14
N ASN A 185 -0.67 4.50 11.02
CA ASN A 185 0.48 5.01 10.27
C ASN A 185 0.73 4.17 9.01
N LEU A 186 1.62 4.68 8.17
CA LEU A 186 2.13 4.06 6.96
C LEU A 186 2.78 2.70 7.22
N GLN A 187 3.57 2.55 8.28
CA GLN A 187 4.34 1.35 8.55
C GLN A 187 3.42 0.15 8.80
N MET A 188 2.35 0.33 9.57
CA MET A 188 1.33 -0.71 9.77
C MET A 188 0.61 -1.06 8.46
N ALA A 189 0.29 -0.08 7.63
CA ALA A 189 -0.39 -0.30 6.35
C ALA A 189 0.51 -1.08 5.37
N ILE A 190 1.80 -0.72 5.26
CA ILE A 190 2.81 -1.45 4.50
C ILE A 190 2.95 -2.87 5.04
N GLY A 191 3.03 -3.06 6.37
CA GLY A 191 3.17 -4.38 6.97
C GLY A 191 1.99 -5.31 6.68
N MET A 192 0.77 -4.76 6.75
CA MET A 192 -0.45 -5.48 6.39
C MET A 192 -0.43 -5.91 4.92
N HIS A 193 -0.15 -4.97 4.01
CA HIS A 193 -0.08 -5.22 2.58
C HIS A 193 0.98 -6.26 2.25
N TRP A 194 2.20 -6.03 2.74
CA TRP A 194 3.34 -6.91 2.54
C TRP A 194 3.03 -8.35 2.92
N PHE A 195 2.39 -8.59 4.07
CA PHE A 195 2.14 -9.94 4.52
C PHE A 195 1.08 -10.66 3.67
N ILE A 196 0.04 -9.95 3.22
CA ILE A 196 -0.97 -10.50 2.31
C ILE A 196 -0.32 -10.94 0.99
N ASP A 197 0.55 -10.09 0.44
CA ASP A 197 1.28 -10.38 -0.80
C ASP A 197 2.34 -11.47 -0.61
N PHE A 198 3.09 -11.42 0.48
CA PHE A 198 4.10 -12.41 0.81
C PHE A 198 3.49 -13.81 0.86
N VAL A 199 2.38 -13.99 1.58
CA VAL A 199 1.72 -15.29 1.72
C VAL A 199 1.16 -15.76 0.37
N ARG A 200 0.57 -14.86 -0.44
CA ARG A 200 0.14 -15.15 -1.81
C ARG A 200 1.30 -15.63 -2.69
N PHE A 201 2.41 -14.89 -2.73
CA PHE A 201 3.58 -15.24 -3.53
C PHE A 201 4.30 -16.49 -3.01
N ALA A 202 4.28 -16.75 -1.71
CA ALA A 202 4.83 -17.97 -1.12
C ALA A 202 4.00 -19.21 -1.51
N ALA A 203 2.68 -19.06 -1.64
CA ALA A 203 1.78 -20.10 -2.14
C ALA A 203 1.87 -20.33 -3.68
N GLY A 204 2.65 -19.51 -4.39
CA GLY A 204 2.92 -19.66 -5.82
C GLY A 204 1.94 -18.94 -6.75
N PHE A 205 1.26 -17.91 -6.25
CA PHE A 205 0.23 -17.17 -6.99
C PHE A 205 0.68 -15.84 -7.56
#